data_AF-A0A9E4VVF3-F1
#
_entry.id   AF-A0A9E4VVF3-F1
#
_cell.length_a   1.000
_cell.length_b   1.000
_cell.length_c   1.000
_cell.angle_alpha   90.00
_cell.angle_beta   90.00
_cell.angle_gamma   90.00
#
_symmetry.space_group_name_H-M   'P 1'
#
loop_
_entity.id
_entity.type
_entity.pdbx_description
1 polymer ?
#
loop_
_entity_poly.entity_id
_entity_poly.type
_entity_poly.pdbx_seq_one_letter_code
_entity_poly.pdbx_strand_id
1 'polypeptide(L)'
;MDIGLSNIGFHAQDAHRILTKLDFEIQEFATAGQSEPQPAKDNGVSLAFPITIERDEDDFWLASCPSLKGCHSQGHTRPEAIANIKEAIRGYLASMKSHDESLPDQEWVLVEVSL
;
A
#
# COMPACT_ATOMS: atom_id res chain seq x y z
N MET A 1 19.77 -16.60 34.52
CA MET A 1 18.30 -16.72 34.48
C MET A 1 17.90 -16.12 33.14
N ASP A 2 17.98 -16.93 32.08
CA ASP A 2 17.61 -16.51 30.73
C ASP A 2 16.10 -16.33 30.70
N ILE A 3 15.62 -15.09 30.59
CA ILE A 3 14.24 -14.83 30.22
C ILE A 3 14.14 -15.08 28.72
N GLY A 4 14.02 -16.36 28.37
CA GLY A 4 13.72 -16.82 27.02
C GLY A 4 12.42 -16.19 26.54
N LEU A 5 12.53 -15.01 25.93
CA LEU A 5 11.50 -14.43 25.08
C LEU A 5 11.52 -15.26 23.81
N SER A 6 10.86 -16.42 23.89
CA SER A 6 10.45 -17.18 22.71
C SER A 6 9.67 -16.22 21.82
N ASN A 7 10.19 -15.98 20.62
CA ASN A 7 9.53 -15.32 19.50
C ASN A 7 8.00 -15.42 19.62
N ILE A 8 7.34 -14.33 20.02
CA ILE A 8 5.88 -14.26 19.97
C ILE A 8 5.55 -14.11 18.49
N GLY A 9 5.41 -15.25 17.81
CA GLY A 9 4.93 -15.30 16.43
C GLY A 9 3.50 -14.82 16.41
N PHE A 10 3.31 -13.54 16.10
CA PHE A 10 1.99 -12.92 15.94
C PHE A 10 1.29 -13.60 14.77
N HIS A 11 0.44 -14.58 15.05
CA HIS A 11 -0.42 -15.15 14.02
C HIS A 11 -1.57 -14.17 13.75
N ALA A 12 -2.13 -14.17 12.54
CA ALA A 12 -3.24 -13.29 12.19
C ALA A 12 -4.45 -13.40 13.15
N GLN A 13 -4.60 -14.55 13.82
CA GLN A 13 -5.62 -14.77 14.86
C GLN A 13 -5.33 -14.02 16.18
N ASP A 14 -4.06 -13.77 16.51
CA ASP A 14 -3.66 -13.01 17.69
C ASP A 14 -3.97 -11.51 17.52
N ALA A 15 -3.85 -10.99 16.31
CA ALA A 15 -4.14 -9.60 15.99
C ALA A 15 -5.60 -9.23 16.28
N HIS A 16 -6.55 -10.06 15.84
CA HIS A 16 -7.98 -9.82 16.09
C HIS A 16 -8.28 -9.75 17.59
N ARG A 17 -7.80 -10.73 18.37
CA ARG A 17 -8.03 -10.81 19.81
C ARG A 17 -7.39 -9.64 20.58
N ILE A 18 -6.27 -9.11 20.11
CA ILE A 18 -5.58 -7.96 20.72
C ILE A 18 -6.35 -6.68 20.42
N LEU A 19 -6.74 -6.47 19.16
CA LEU A 19 -7.44 -5.27 18.73
C LEU A 19 -8.83 -5.15 19.37
N THR A 20 -9.58 -6.25 19.54
CA THR A 20 -10.87 -6.22 20.28
C THR A 20 -10.69 -5.86 21.75
N LYS A 21 -9.58 -6.27 22.39
CA LYS A 21 -9.29 -5.90 23.79
C LYS A 21 -8.87 -4.44 23.96
N LEU A 22 -8.47 -3.79 22.87
CA LEU A 22 -8.09 -2.39 22.83
C LEU A 22 -9.24 -1.49 22.37
N ASP A 23 -10.48 -2.02 22.31
CA ASP A 23 -11.70 -1.31 21.89
C ASP A 23 -11.63 -0.72 20.47
N PHE A 24 -10.79 -1.28 19.60
CA PHE A 24 -10.84 -0.97 18.18
C PHE A 24 -11.99 -1.72 17.51
N GLU A 25 -12.84 -1.01 16.77
CA GLU A 25 -13.83 -1.63 15.88
C GLU A 25 -13.10 -2.31 14.71
N ILE A 26 -13.08 -3.65 14.72
CA ILE A 26 -12.50 -4.43 13.62
C ILE A 26 -13.60 -4.74 12.62
N GLN A 27 -13.60 -4.05 11.48
CA GLN A 27 -14.38 -4.48 10.32
C GLN A 27 -13.67 -5.68 9.68
N GLU A 28 -14.33 -6.83 9.64
CA GLU A 28 -13.87 -7.99 8.87
C GLU A 28 -13.83 -7.61 7.38
N PHE A 29 -12.64 -7.39 6.83
CA PHE A 29 -12.48 -7.32 5.39
C PHE A 29 -12.64 -8.72 4.83
N ALA A 30 -13.84 -9.00 4.33
CA ALA A 30 -14.17 -10.27 3.68
C ALA A 30 -13.16 -10.57 2.55
N THR A 31 -12.78 -11.84 2.48
CA THR A 31 -11.94 -12.47 1.47
C THR A 31 -12.31 -12.03 0.05
N ALA A 32 -11.28 -11.84 -0.78
CA ALA A 32 -11.36 -11.49 -2.20
C ALA A 32 -12.59 -12.07 -2.93
N GLY A 33 -13.47 -11.17 -3.41
CA GLY A 33 -14.54 -11.47 -4.35
C GLY A 33 -15.93 -11.02 -3.89
N GLN A 34 -16.47 -10.03 -4.60
CA GLN A 34 -17.83 -9.45 -4.53
C GLN A 34 -18.02 -8.41 -3.40
N SER A 35 -18.20 -7.11 -3.66
CA SER A 35 -18.73 -6.38 -4.82
C SER A 35 -17.75 -5.29 -5.30
N GLU A 36 -17.66 -5.07 -6.61
CA GLU A 36 -17.12 -3.80 -7.13
C GLU A 36 -17.85 -2.64 -6.45
N PRO A 37 -17.13 -1.64 -5.89
CA PRO A 37 -17.74 -0.36 -5.60
C PRO A 37 -18.28 0.16 -6.93
N GLN A 38 -19.61 0.22 -7.07
CA GLN A 38 -20.23 0.92 -8.18
C GLN A 38 -19.64 2.32 -8.21
N PRO A 39 -19.13 2.81 -9.37
CA PRO A 39 -18.62 4.16 -9.46
C PRO A 39 -19.82 5.08 -9.22
N ALA A 40 -19.93 5.57 -7.99
CA ALA A 40 -20.54 6.86 -7.76
C ALA A 40 -19.94 7.77 -8.82
N LYS A 41 -20.81 8.42 -9.61
CA LYS A 41 -20.39 9.46 -10.54
C LYS A 41 -19.87 10.63 -9.69
N ASP A 42 -18.66 10.46 -9.16
CA ASP A 42 -17.88 11.51 -8.57
C ASP A 42 -17.35 12.32 -9.76
N ASN A 43 -17.46 13.63 -9.70
CA ASN A 43 -16.65 14.53 -10.53
C ASN A 43 -15.19 14.50 -10.02
N GLY A 44 -14.69 13.29 -9.73
CA GLY A 44 -13.52 13.02 -8.92
C GLY A 44 -12.26 13.33 -9.69
N VAL A 45 -11.32 13.96 -9.00
CA VAL A 45 -9.99 14.26 -9.55
C VAL A 45 -9.26 12.95 -9.80
N SER A 46 -8.96 12.65 -11.07
CA SER A 46 -8.09 11.54 -11.44
C SER A 46 -6.64 11.99 -11.38
N LEU A 47 -5.89 11.48 -10.41
CA LEU A 47 -4.45 11.69 -10.28
C LEU A 47 -3.67 10.53 -10.88
N ALA A 48 -2.60 10.83 -11.61
CA ALA A 48 -1.70 9.84 -12.19
C ALA A 48 -0.32 9.96 -11.55
N PHE A 49 0.26 8.83 -11.16
CA PHE A 49 1.58 8.74 -10.57
C PHE A 49 2.40 7.73 -11.35
N PRO A 50 3.65 8.04 -11.74
CA PRO A 50 4.53 7.02 -12.27
C PRO A 50 4.97 6.08 -11.15
N ILE A 51 5.19 4.84 -11.54
CA ILE A 51 5.70 3.79 -10.68
C ILE A 51 6.90 3.14 -11.33
N THR A 52 7.86 2.70 -10.53
CA THR A 52 8.84 1.70 -10.96
C THR A 52 8.26 0.31 -10.68
N ILE A 53 8.59 -0.64 -11.53
CA ILE A 53 8.18 -2.03 -11.36
C ILE A 53 9.33 -2.95 -11.72
N GLU A 54 9.72 -3.78 -10.77
CA GLU A 54 10.90 -4.63 -10.85
C GLU A 54 10.53 -6.04 -10.39
N ARG A 55 11.31 -7.03 -10.82
CA ARG A 55 11.17 -8.40 -10.37
C ARG A 55 12.39 -8.74 -9.53
N ASP A 56 12.18 -9.22 -8.31
CA ASP A 56 13.26 -9.57 -7.40
C ASP A 56 13.76 -11.01 -7.60
N GLU A 57 14.71 -11.42 -6.75
CA GLU A 57 15.35 -12.75 -6.79
C GLU A 57 14.41 -13.88 -6.35
N ASP A 58 13.33 -13.55 -5.63
CA ASP A 58 12.34 -14.49 -5.07
C ASP A 58 11.06 -14.58 -5.93
N ASP A 59 11.15 -14.15 -7.20
CA ASP A 59 10.05 -14.12 -8.18
C ASP A 59 8.87 -13.20 -7.80
N PHE A 60 9.05 -12.27 -6.85
CA PHE A 60 8.06 -11.23 -6.55
C PHE A 60 8.22 -10.03 -7.48
N TRP A 61 7.10 -9.35 -7.72
CA TRP A 61 7.05 -8.05 -8.37
C TRP A 61 7.03 -6.95 -7.32
N LEU A 62 8.07 -6.13 -7.29
CA LEU A 62 8.16 -4.93 -6.45
C LEU A 62 7.67 -3.72 -7.25
N ALA A 63 6.73 -2.98 -6.68
CA ALA A 63 6.23 -1.72 -7.20
C ALA A 63 6.53 -0.58 -6.23
N SER A 64 6.99 0.55 -6.75
CA SER A 64 7.32 1.72 -5.95
C SER A 64 6.84 2.98 -6.64
N CYS A 65 6.34 3.96 -5.89
CA CYS A 65 5.98 5.27 -6.40
C CYS A 65 7.03 6.30 -5.95
N PRO A 66 7.98 6.74 -6.81
CA PRO A 66 9.05 7.63 -6.40
C PRO A 66 8.57 9.01 -5.94
N SER A 67 7.39 9.46 -6.38
CA SER A 67 6.77 10.70 -5.90
C SER A 67 6.34 10.66 -4.45
N LEU A 68 5.98 9.48 -3.94
CA LEU A 68 5.39 9.31 -2.63
C LEU A 68 6.41 8.56 -1.79
N LYS A 69 7.19 9.30 -1.00
CA LYS A 69 8.32 8.75 -0.25
C LYS A 69 7.86 7.57 0.62
N GLY A 70 8.48 6.41 0.43
CA GLY A 70 8.15 5.19 1.17
C GLY A 70 6.90 4.45 0.68
N CYS A 71 6.27 4.89 -0.41
CA CYS A 71 5.14 4.20 -1.00
C CYS A 71 5.63 3.04 -1.87
N HIS A 72 5.64 1.86 -1.26
CA HIS A 72 6.06 0.61 -1.87
C HIS A 72 4.97 -0.44 -1.71
N SER A 73 4.95 -1.40 -2.62
CA SER A 73 4.08 -2.57 -2.57
C SER A 73 4.71 -3.72 -3.34
N GLN A 74 4.22 -4.93 -3.12
CA GLN A 74 4.63 -6.11 -3.88
C GLN A 74 3.45 -6.98 -4.28
N GLY A 75 3.69 -7.94 -5.18
CA GLY A 75 2.73 -8.98 -5.55
C GLY A 75 3.43 -10.17 -6.21
N HIS A 76 2.81 -11.34 -6.21
CA HIS A 76 3.34 -12.51 -6.92
C HIS A 76 3.25 -12.36 -8.43
N THR A 77 2.36 -11.49 -8.91
CA THR A 77 2.20 -11.18 -10.33
C THR A 77 2.32 -9.68 -10.59
N ARG A 78 2.71 -9.32 -11.82
CA ARG A 78 2.80 -7.91 -12.25
C ARG A 78 1.46 -7.16 -12.05
N PRO A 79 0.29 -7.71 -12.44
CA PRO A 79 -0.99 -7.05 -12.22
C PRO A 79 -1.35 -6.88 -10.74
N GLU A 80 -1.00 -7.86 -9.90
CA GLU A 80 -1.23 -7.80 -8.46
C GLU A 80 -0.38 -6.70 -7.80
N ALA A 81 0.91 -6.61 -8.12
CA ALA A 81 1.76 -5.53 -7.61
C ALA A 81 1.23 -4.14 -8.02
N ILE A 82 0.72 -4.01 -9.24
CA ILE A 82 0.07 -2.78 -9.74
C ILE A 82 -1.25 -2.49 -9.01
N ALA A 83 -2.05 -3.50 -8.68
CA ALA A 83 -3.27 -3.32 -7.89
C ALA A 83 -2.93 -2.88 -6.47
N ASN A 84 -1.97 -3.54 -5.83
CA ASN A 84 -1.58 -3.26 -4.45
C ASN A 84 -0.95 -1.86 -4.30
N ILE A 85 -0.09 -1.43 -5.24
CA ILE A 85 0.48 -0.07 -5.19
C ILE A 85 -0.59 1.01 -5.40
N LYS A 86 -1.67 0.74 -6.16
CA LYS A 86 -2.79 1.68 -6.27
C LYS A 86 -3.52 1.88 -4.94
N GLU A 87 -3.74 0.80 -4.18
CA GLU A 87 -4.32 0.92 -2.83
C GLU A 87 -3.38 1.65 -1.87
N ALA A 88 -2.07 1.36 -1.94
CA ALA A 88 -1.07 2.07 -1.14
C ALA A 88 -1.05 3.58 -1.44
N ILE A 89 -1.11 3.97 -2.72
CA ILE A 89 -1.21 5.37 -3.15
C ILE A 89 -2.50 6.01 -2.59
N ARG A 90 -3.64 5.33 -2.68
CA ARG A 90 -4.91 5.85 -2.10
C ARG A 90 -4.80 6.07 -0.59
N GLY A 91 -4.22 5.12 0.13
CA GLY A 91 -3.96 5.23 1.57
C GLY A 91 -3.05 6.41 1.89
N TYR A 92 -1.98 6.60 1.11
CA TYR A 92 -1.07 7.73 1.24
C TYR A 92 -1.80 9.07 1.07
N LEU A 93 -2.59 9.22 0.01
CA LEU A 93 -3.37 10.44 -0.26
C LEU A 93 -4.41 10.72 0.80
N ALA A 94 -5.09 9.68 1.31
CA ALA A 94 -6.05 9.81 2.41
C ALA A 94 -5.36 10.31 3.69
N SER A 95 -4.18 9.79 3.99
CA SER A 95 -3.34 10.25 5.11
C SER A 95 -2.98 11.73 4.95
N MET A 96 -2.40 12.13 3.81
CA MET A 96 -2.05 13.53 3.54
C MET A 96 -3.23 14.48 3.75
N LYS A 97 -4.41 14.12 3.20
CA LYS A 97 -5.63 14.91 3.35
C LYS A 97 -6.04 15.07 4.83
N SER A 98 -5.85 14.04 5.66
CA SER A 98 -6.16 14.12 7.09
C SER A 98 -5.21 15.01 7.89
N HIS A 99 -4.01 15.26 7.35
CA HIS A 99 -2.97 16.09 7.95
C HIS A 99 -2.85 17.48 7.30
N ASP A 100 -3.80 17.85 6.43
CA ASP A 100 -3.80 19.11 5.67
C ASP A 100 -2.51 19.33 4.86
N GLU A 101 -1.91 18.23 4.38
CA GLU A 101 -0.74 18.23 3.52
C GLU A 101 -1.16 18.28 2.05
N SER A 102 -0.47 19.10 1.25
CA SER A 102 -0.67 19.17 -0.18
C SER A 102 0.30 18.28 -0.95
N LEU A 103 -0.12 17.78 -2.11
CA LEU A 103 0.80 17.12 -3.02
C LEU A 103 1.92 18.07 -3.46
N PRO A 104 3.17 17.60 -3.54
CA PRO A 104 4.25 18.40 -4.10
C PRO A 104 4.03 18.60 -5.60
N ASP A 105 4.33 19.79 -6.11
CA ASP A 105 4.44 20.01 -7.56
C ASP A 105 5.63 19.20 -8.09
N GLN A 106 5.38 18.27 -9.01
CA GLN A 106 6.41 17.36 -9.52
C GLN A 106 6.41 17.35 -11.05
N GLU A 107 7.58 17.63 -11.63
CA GLU A 107 7.88 17.46 -13.05
C GLU A 107 8.81 16.26 -13.23
N TRP A 108 8.52 15.40 -14.20
CA TRP A 108 9.35 14.24 -14.52
C TRP A 108 10.22 14.52 -15.72
N VAL A 109 11.53 14.53 -15.51
CA VAL A 109 12.51 14.74 -16.57
C VAL A 109 13.35 13.48 -16.73
N LEU A 110 13.35 12.89 -17.92
CA LEU A 110 14.27 11.81 -18.28
C LEU A 110 15.62 12.44 -18.64
N VAL A 111 16.69 11.97 -18.01
CA VAL A 111 18.06 12.40 -18.31
C VAL A 111 18.79 11.22 -18.94
N GLU A 112 19.22 11.39 -20.19
CA GLU A 112 20.05 10.42 -20.90
C GLU A 112 21.52 10.61 -20.54
N VAL A 113 22.22 9.51 -20.29
CA VAL A 113 23.66 9.49 -20.02
C VAL A 113 24.32 8.42 -20.89
N SER A 114 25.52 8.72 -21.38
CA SER A 114 26.37 7.77 -22.11
C SER A 114 27.43 7.19 -21.17
N LEU A 115 27.69 5.89 -21.28
CA LEU A 115 28.72 5.17 -20.52
C LEU A 115 29.99 4.96 -21.34
#